data_AF-A0A661FSG9-F1
#
_entry.id   AF-A0A661FSG9-F1
#
_cell.length_a   1.000
_cell.length_b   1.000
_cell.length_c   1.000
_cell.angle_alpha   90.00
_cell.angle_beta   90.00
_cell.angle_gamma   90.00
#
_symmetry.space_group_name_H-M   'P 1'
#
loop_
_entity.id
_entity.type
_entity.pdbx_description
1 polymer ?
#
loop_
_entity_poly.entity_id
_entity_poly.type
_entity_poly.pdbx_seq_one_letter_code
_entity_poly.pdbx_strand_id
1 'polypeptide(L)'
;MVSGDLHFDVAQDPDEFCTTLKSIRGIGDWTAQYVAMRALKTPDAFPGSDLGLVKAIEHPERVTPKELLTRAENWRPWRAYAAMLLWSSLSNSGG
;
A
#
# COMPACT_ATOMS: atom_id res chain seq x y z
N MET A 1 -7.38 -13.73 25.48
CA MET A 1 -7.43 -14.67 24.34
C MET A 1 -7.42 -13.83 23.08
N VAL A 2 -6.52 -14.09 22.13
CA VAL A 2 -6.53 -13.40 20.83
C VAL A 2 -7.63 -14.07 20.01
N SER A 3 -8.66 -13.32 19.62
CA SER A 3 -9.73 -13.85 18.76
C SER A 3 -9.14 -14.36 17.45
N GLY A 4 -9.47 -15.60 17.08
CA GLY A 4 -9.01 -16.27 15.86
C GLY A 4 -9.73 -15.82 14.59
N ASP A 5 -10.20 -14.57 14.54
CA ASP A 5 -11.13 -14.10 13.50
C ASP A 5 -10.41 -13.57 12.24
N LEU A 6 -9.07 -13.49 12.28
CA LEU A 6 -8.25 -13.02 11.15
C LEU A 6 -7.79 -14.17 10.26
N HIS A 7 -8.34 -14.20 9.05
CA HIS A 7 -8.01 -15.19 8.03
C HIS A 7 -7.22 -14.52 6.89
N PHE A 8 -6.13 -15.16 6.48
CA PHE A 8 -5.28 -14.69 5.39
C PHE A 8 -5.40 -15.67 4.23
N ASP A 9 -6.39 -15.44 3.37
CA ASP A 9 -6.56 -16.15 2.10
C ASP A 9 -6.29 -15.19 0.93
N VAL A 10 -5.56 -15.65 -0.07
CA VAL A 10 -5.26 -14.88 -1.30
C VAL A 10 -6.52 -14.69 -2.15
N ALA A 11 -7.52 -15.56 -2.01
CA ALA A 11 -8.77 -15.50 -2.78
C ALA A 11 -9.83 -14.57 -2.18
N GLN A 12 -9.61 -14.02 -0.98
CA GLN A 12 -10.58 -13.13 -0.34
C GLN A 12 -10.62 -11.74 -0.99
N ASP A 13 -11.75 -11.06 -0.88
CA ASP A 13 -11.89 -9.69 -1.38
C ASP A 13 -10.92 -8.74 -0.62
N PRO A 14 -10.03 -8.02 -1.34
CA PRO A 14 -9.05 -7.16 -0.68
C PRO A 14 -9.67 -5.98 0.10
N ASP A 15 -10.82 -5.47 -0.32
CA ASP A 15 -11.48 -4.33 0.32
C ASP A 15 -12.17 -4.77 1.62
N GLU A 16 -12.80 -5.94 1.63
CA GLU A 16 -13.34 -6.58 2.84
C GLU A 16 -12.23 -6.93 3.84
N PHE A 17 -11.11 -7.48 3.35
CA PHE A 17 -9.94 -7.78 4.17
C PHE A 17 -9.36 -6.50 4.82
N CYS A 18 -9.18 -5.44 4.04
CA CYS A 18 -8.70 -4.17 4.56
C CYS A 18 -9.66 -3.58 5.60
N THR A 19 -10.97 -3.69 5.37
CA THR A 19 -12.00 -3.24 6.31
C THR A 19 -11.92 -4.01 7.63
N THR A 20 -11.77 -5.33 7.56
CA THR A 20 -11.61 -6.20 8.72
C THR A 20 -10.35 -5.84 9.51
N LEU A 21 -9.21 -5.67 8.83
CA LEU A 21 -7.97 -5.26 9.50
C LEU A 21 -8.09 -3.92 10.22
N LYS A 22 -8.76 -2.94 9.61
CA LYS A 22 -8.96 -1.61 10.21
C LYS A 22 -9.88 -1.60 11.43
N SER A 23 -10.66 -2.66 11.66
CA SER A 23 -11.44 -2.82 12.90
C SER A 23 -10.55 -3.03 14.13
N ILE A 24 -9.28 -3.41 13.93
CA ILE A 24 -8.31 -3.64 15.00
C ILE A 24 -7.70 -2.31 15.41
N ARG A 25 -7.83 -1.97 16.70
CA ARG A 25 -7.28 -0.73 17.27
C ARG A 25 -5.77 -0.62 16.96
N GLY A 26 -5.39 0.44 16.28
CA GLY A 26 -4.01 0.73 15.90
C GLY A 26 -3.66 0.41 14.45
N ILE A 27 -4.54 -0.23 13.69
CA ILE A 27 -4.35 -0.50 12.25
C ILE A 27 -5.09 0.56 11.43
N GLY A 28 -4.34 1.33 10.64
CA GLY A 28 -4.88 2.31 9.69
C GLY A 28 -4.82 1.83 8.23
N ASP A 29 -5.29 2.67 7.30
CA ASP A 29 -5.31 2.36 5.85
C ASP A 29 -3.93 1.95 5.31
N TRP A 30 -2.86 2.64 5.74
CA TRP A 30 -1.50 2.30 5.31
C TRP A 30 -1.15 0.85 5.64
N THR A 31 -1.38 0.44 6.89
CA THR A 31 -1.05 -0.91 7.36
C THR A 31 -1.94 -1.95 6.68
N ALA A 32 -3.23 -1.68 6.56
CA ALA A 32 -4.16 -2.60 5.91
C ALA A 32 -3.77 -2.87 4.45
N GLN A 33 -3.50 -1.81 3.68
CA GLN A 33 -3.07 -1.90 2.29
C GLN A 33 -1.70 -2.58 2.14
N TYR A 34 -0.76 -2.30 3.05
CA TYR A 34 0.53 -2.96 3.06
C TYR A 34 0.41 -4.48 3.32
N VAL A 35 -0.46 -4.87 4.25
CA VAL A 35 -0.73 -6.28 4.54
C VAL A 35 -1.44 -6.96 3.36
N ALA A 36 -2.42 -6.30 2.73
CA ALA A 36 -3.06 -6.82 1.51
C ALA A 36 -2.02 -7.04 0.39
N MET A 37 -1.10 -6.10 0.21
CA MET A 37 -0.01 -6.23 -0.76
C MET A 37 0.91 -7.43 -0.46
N ARG A 38 1.35 -7.62 0.79
CA ARG A 38 2.37 -8.62 1.14
C ARG A 38 1.81 -10.00 1.46
N ALA A 39 0.71 -10.06 2.23
CA ALA A 39 0.11 -11.31 2.68
C ALA A 39 -0.87 -11.87 1.66
N LEU A 40 -1.75 -11.04 1.11
CA LEU A 40 -2.76 -11.45 0.13
C LEU A 40 -2.25 -11.39 -1.31
N LYS A 41 -1.05 -10.83 -1.53
CA LYS A 41 -0.46 -10.64 -2.87
C LYS A 41 -1.38 -9.83 -3.79
N THR A 42 -2.18 -8.93 -3.23
CA THR A 42 -3.13 -8.12 -4.00
C THR A 42 -2.35 -7.20 -4.95
N PRO A 43 -2.49 -7.36 -6.28
CA PRO A 43 -1.70 -6.62 -7.26
C PRO A 43 -2.04 -5.13 -7.30
N ASP A 44 -3.24 -4.77 -6.84
CA ASP A 44 -3.75 -3.41 -6.83
C ASP A 44 -3.71 -2.73 -5.45
N ALA A 45 -3.16 -3.39 -4.43
CA ALA A 45 -3.03 -2.81 -3.10
C ALA A 45 -1.98 -1.69 -3.08
N PHE A 46 -2.26 -0.61 -2.35
CA PHE A 46 -1.43 0.60 -2.40
C PHE A 46 -1.41 1.40 -1.09
N PRO A 47 -0.27 1.47 -0.38
CA PRO A 47 -0.14 2.24 0.85
C PRO A 47 0.12 3.72 0.54
N GLY A 48 -0.90 4.44 0.07
CA GLY A 48 -0.74 5.80 -0.49
C GLY A 48 -0.32 6.91 0.48
N SER A 49 -0.13 6.63 1.76
CA SER A 49 0.47 7.55 2.74
C SER A 49 1.93 7.21 3.09
N ASP A 50 2.54 6.29 2.35
CA ASP A 50 3.94 5.90 2.54
C ASP A 50 4.89 7.04 2.18
N LEU A 51 5.70 7.47 3.16
CA LEU A 51 6.69 8.54 2.97
C LEU A 51 7.78 8.16 1.96
N GLY A 52 8.09 6.87 1.81
CA GLY A 52 9.02 6.40 0.79
C GLY A 52 8.42 6.59 -0.60
N LEU A 53 7.16 6.19 -0.81
CA LEU A 53 6.49 6.39 -2.10
C LEU A 53 6.36 7.87 -2.46
N VAL A 54 6.04 8.73 -1.48
CA VAL A 54 6.03 10.18 -1.69
C VAL A 54 7.41 10.67 -2.13
N LYS A 55 8.46 10.35 -1.38
CA LYS A 55 9.84 10.75 -1.72
C LYS A 55 10.30 10.24 -3.10
N ALA A 56 9.88 9.04 -3.49
CA ALA A 56 10.25 8.45 -4.78
C ALA A 56 9.68 9.22 -5.98
N ILE A 57 8.60 9.98 -5.78
CA ILE A 57 7.97 10.80 -6.82
C ILE A 57 8.14 12.31 -6.61
N GLU A 58 8.73 12.72 -5.50
CA GLU A 58 9.06 14.11 -5.18
C GLU A 58 10.28 14.55 -5.98
N HIS A 59 10.08 14.95 -7.23
CA HIS A 59 11.07 15.71 -7.99
C HIS A 59 10.45 16.41 -9.20
N PRO A 60 10.63 17.74 -9.42
CA PRO A 60 11.24 18.75 -8.55
C PRO A 60 10.26 19.39 -7.53
N GLU A 61 8.97 19.05 -7.59
CA GLU A 61 7.93 19.60 -6.71
C GLU A 61 7.57 18.63 -5.58
N ARG A 62 7.20 19.17 -4.41
CA ARG A 62 6.66 18.36 -3.31
C ARG A 62 5.34 17.74 -3.71
N VAL A 63 5.15 16.47 -3.36
CA VAL A 63 3.92 15.74 -3.66
C VAL A 63 3.23 15.37 -2.37
N THR A 64 1.96 15.70 -2.24
CA THR A 64 1.14 15.31 -1.11
C THR A 64 0.69 13.84 -1.23
N PRO A 65 0.39 13.14 -0.12
CA PRO A 65 -0.20 11.80 -0.18
C PRO A 65 -1.47 11.72 -1.03
N LYS A 66 -2.27 12.81 -1.06
CA LYS A 66 -3.47 12.91 -1.90
C LYS A 66 -3.13 12.91 -3.39
N GLU A 67 -2.10 13.66 -3.78
CA GLU A 67 -1.64 13.68 -5.18
C GLU A 67 -0.98 12.36 -5.57
N LEU A 68 -0.25 11.71 -4.66
CA LEU A 68 0.26 10.35 -4.87
C LEU A 68 -0.89 9.38 -5.16
N LEU A 69 -1.97 9.41 -4.36
CA LEU A 69 -3.15 8.59 -4.60
C LEU A 69 -3.79 8.87 -5.96
N THR A 70 -3.95 10.14 -6.35
CA THR A 70 -4.47 10.51 -7.67
C THR A 70 -3.58 9.96 -8.80
N ARG A 71 -2.26 10.06 -8.68
CA ARG A 71 -1.32 9.52 -9.67
C ARG A 71 -1.39 7.99 -9.72
N ALA A 72 -1.58 7.34 -8.58
CA ALA A 72 -1.64 5.90 -8.47
C ALA A 72 -2.83 5.28 -9.19
N GLU A 73 -3.93 6.01 -9.39
CA GLU A 73 -5.07 5.53 -10.17
C GLU A 73 -4.67 5.14 -11.62
N ASN A 74 -3.66 5.81 -12.20
CA ASN A 74 -3.15 5.47 -13.52
C ASN A 74 -2.38 4.14 -13.57
N TRP A 75 -2.02 3.56 -12.41
CA TRP A 75 -1.28 2.30 -12.33
C TRP A 75 -2.20 1.11 -12.05
N ARG A 76 -3.52 1.31 -11.95
CA ARG A 76 -4.46 0.20 -11.83
C ARG A 76 -4.39 -0.72 -13.06
N PRO A 77 -4.56 -2.04 -12.88
CA PRO A 77 -4.80 -2.76 -11.62
C PRO A 77 -3.51 -3.24 -10.92
N TRP A 78 -2.37 -2.59 -11.17
CA TRP A 78 -1.01 -3.04 -10.78
C TRP A 78 -0.30 -2.06 -9.83
N ARG A 79 -1.05 -1.31 -9.03
CA ARG A 79 -0.49 -0.29 -8.12
C ARG A 79 0.57 -0.85 -7.17
N ALA A 80 0.48 -2.10 -6.74
CA ALA A 80 1.47 -2.73 -5.89
C ALA A 80 2.84 -2.87 -6.57
N TYR A 81 2.85 -3.16 -7.87
CA TYR A 81 4.09 -3.26 -8.64
C TYR A 81 4.73 -1.89 -8.84
N ALA A 82 3.93 -0.85 -9.09
CA ALA A 82 4.42 0.52 -9.14
C ALA A 82 5.06 0.93 -7.80
N ALA A 83 4.42 0.63 -6.67
CA ALA A 83 4.98 0.88 -5.34
C ALA A 83 6.33 0.18 -5.14
N MET A 84 6.46 -1.09 -5.57
CA MET A 84 7.72 -1.82 -5.49
C MET A 84 8.85 -1.19 -6.32
N LEU A 85 8.54 -0.73 -7.54
CA LEU A 85 9.52 -0.05 -8.40
C LEU A 85 9.95 1.28 -7.79
N LEU A 86 9.02 2.05 -7.21
CA LEU A 86 9.31 3.30 -6.52
C LEU A 86 10.18 3.11 -5.28
N TRP A 87 9.92 2.09 -4.46
CA TRP A 87 10.82 1.76 -3.35
C TRP A 87 12.21 1.33 -3.83
N SER A 88 12.29 0.59 -4.94
CA SER A 88 13.55 0.18 -5.54
C SER A 88 14.36 1.34 -6.14
N SER A 89 13.70 2.38 -6.67
CA SER A 89 14.41 3.54 -7.22
C SER A 89 15.10 4.37 -6.12
N LEU A 90 14.51 4.40 -4.93
CA LEU A 90 15.10 5.05 -3.74
C LEU A 90 16.32 4.30 -3.19
N SER A 91 16.31 2.96 -3.21
CA SER A 91 17.49 2.21 -2.78
C SER A 91 18.66 2.37 -3.74
N ASN A 92 18.38 2.56 -5.02
CA ASN A 92 19.39 2.66 -6.08
C ASN A 92 19.96 4.08 -6.28
N SER A 93 19.38 5.09 -5.62
CA SER A 93 19.83 6.50 -5.68
C SER A 93 20.71 6.91 -4.49
N GLY A 94 20.94 6.00 -3.54
CA GLY A 94 21.89 6.17 -2.43
C GLY A 94 23.29 5.58 -2.69
N GLY A 95 23.66 5.34 -3.96
CA GLY A 95 24.96 4.80 -4.37
C GLY A 95 25.85 5.83 -5.05
#